data_AF-A0A1E3YA79-F1
#
_entry.id   AF-A0A1E3YA79-F1
#
_cell.length_a   1.000
_cell.length_b   1.000
_cell.length_c   1.000
_cell.angle_alpha   90.00
_cell.angle_beta   90.00
_cell.angle_gamma   90.00
#
_symmetry.space_group_name_H-M   'P 1'
#
loop_
_entity.id
_entity.type
_entity.pdbx_description
1 polymer ?
#
loop_
_entity_poly.entity_id
_entity_poly.type
_entity_poly.pdbx_seq_one_letter_code
_entity_poly.pdbx_strand_id
1 'polypeptide(L)'
;MPTPRSMFGGNLTRSRVPLELTSIDELLRHLCVSEAELQKIWWYRSRMYSEFNISKKAGKSRLISAPDRRLKMIQRALAQLLDGMYQRRNAVHGFVADRSVMTNARSHMRSKFVLNLDIENFFPTISENRVVGVLKALGVIEDVARIVARLCCNNGVLPQGAPTSPVLSNMICFRLDKDLHGVAKASHCIYTRYADDITLSSYQPPVALFAGGVPPTGNFSTELLAPVLVEAFAHNGFKLNAHKAHYGDRNSRRIVTGLKINEGLNVDRRFIRNVRSALYSIETLGIETAQAKFKSEYGGKCGVANHLRGKISWIKSVKGQSDPVFRGIAARFNKLFPAEPIKVQPTRTEMRDRAVWVLEHTHGDWAQGSAFFLEGVGLVTAAHCIQDAVGQEIDLYHPSRPSNIFKVKVRAHHAVRDLALLDHSIPSTEYFELQLSARTHAVGDYLIAVGYPGFAAGDNINVRSGQISSFSVKSTVPLIEVTQKLTQGMSGGPVLDIDGRVAGVIHKGGPDEGRDFAVNTDALMAWLSELVTAVGAPVS
;
A
#
# COMPACT_ATOMS: atom_id res chain seq x y z
N MET A 1 53.23 0.21 3.70
CA MET A 1 52.10 -0.23 2.84
C MET A 1 50.95 -0.66 3.74
N PRO A 2 49.73 -0.12 3.58
CA PRO A 2 48.60 -0.56 4.40
C PRO A 2 48.11 -1.92 3.89
N THR A 3 47.96 -2.89 4.80
CA THR A 3 47.40 -4.22 4.53
C THR A 3 45.94 -4.14 4.02
N PRO A 4 45.42 -5.14 3.28
CA PRO A 4 44.04 -5.16 2.75
C PRO A 4 42.93 -5.15 3.83
N ARG A 5 43.28 -5.07 5.12
CA ARG A 5 42.38 -5.19 6.27
C ARG A 5 41.61 -3.91 6.64
N SER A 6 41.73 -2.78 5.93
CA SER A 6 40.93 -1.57 6.23
C SER A 6 39.86 -1.18 5.20
N MET A 7 39.64 -1.96 4.13
CA MET A 7 38.59 -1.61 3.14
C MET A 7 37.15 -1.93 3.61
N PHE A 8 36.97 -2.69 4.69
CA PHE A 8 35.65 -3.11 5.17
C PHE A 8 35.61 -3.06 6.70
N GLY A 9 35.47 -1.86 7.27
CA GLY A 9 35.39 -1.69 8.72
C GLY A 9 34.33 -2.59 9.37
N GLY A 10 34.72 -3.23 10.48
CA GLY A 10 33.87 -3.86 11.50
C GLY A 10 33.03 -5.06 11.05
N ASN A 11 33.41 -6.28 11.51
CA ASN A 11 32.69 -7.56 11.45
C ASN A 11 31.42 -7.57 10.57
N LEU A 12 31.61 -7.57 9.25
CA LEU A 12 30.63 -8.17 8.35
C LEU A 12 30.59 -9.65 8.73
N THR A 13 29.49 -10.13 9.29
CA THR A 13 29.16 -11.56 9.23
C THR A 13 29.30 -11.95 7.77
N ARG A 14 30.39 -12.65 7.40
CA ARG A 14 30.56 -13.15 6.03
C ARG A 14 29.28 -13.90 5.69
N SER A 15 28.52 -13.42 4.71
CA SER A 15 27.54 -14.26 4.05
C SER A 15 28.29 -15.53 3.67
N ARG A 16 27.86 -16.69 4.18
CA ARG A 16 28.51 -17.95 3.86
C ARG A 16 28.46 -18.11 2.34
N VAL A 17 29.62 -18.24 1.70
CA VAL A 17 29.68 -18.47 0.25
C VAL A 17 28.92 -19.78 -0.02
N PRO A 18 27.92 -19.78 -0.92
CA PRO A 18 27.19 -20.99 -1.30
C PRO A 18 28.17 -22.04 -1.84
N LEU A 19 27.87 -23.32 -1.61
CA LEU A 19 28.73 -24.43 -2.05
C LEU A 19 28.99 -24.36 -3.56
N GLU A 20 27.96 -23.96 -4.31
CA GLU A 20 27.93 -23.76 -5.75
C GLU A 20 28.97 -22.75 -6.26
N LEU A 21 29.48 -21.87 -5.40
CA LEU A 21 30.46 -20.84 -5.75
C LEU A 21 31.86 -21.11 -5.17
N THR A 22 32.08 -22.31 -4.61
CA THR A 22 33.37 -22.69 -3.99
C THR A 22 34.36 -23.29 -4.98
N SER A 23 33.89 -23.86 -6.10
CA SER A 23 34.73 -24.42 -7.17
C SER A 23 34.07 -24.26 -8.54
N ILE A 24 34.84 -24.44 -9.60
CA ILE A 24 34.33 -24.43 -10.98
C ILE A 24 33.34 -25.58 -11.20
N ASP A 25 33.67 -26.77 -10.67
CA ASP A 25 32.85 -27.98 -10.84
C ASP A 25 31.47 -27.84 -10.20
N GLU A 26 31.40 -27.31 -8.98
CA GLU A 26 30.13 -27.08 -8.28
C GLU A 26 29.27 -26.04 -9.03
N LEU A 27 29.90 -24.97 -9.52
CA LEU A 27 29.22 -23.94 -10.32
C LEU A 27 28.63 -24.55 -11.58
N LEU A 28 29.44 -25.26 -12.36
CA LEU A 28 29.03 -25.84 -13.63
C LEU A 28 27.94 -26.89 -13.46
N ARG A 29 28.04 -27.71 -12.41
CA ARG A 29 27.01 -28.69 -12.05
C ARG A 29 25.69 -28.01 -11.71
N HIS A 30 25.71 -26.96 -10.89
CA HIS A 30 24.51 -26.20 -10.53
C HIS A 30 23.85 -25.53 -11.74
N LEU A 31 24.65 -24.96 -12.64
CA LEU A 31 24.15 -24.30 -13.85
C LEU A 31 23.72 -25.28 -14.95
N CYS A 32 23.98 -26.58 -14.76
CA CYS A 32 23.84 -27.61 -15.78
C CYS A 32 24.57 -27.23 -17.07
N VAL A 33 25.82 -26.77 -16.97
CA VAL A 33 26.68 -26.33 -18.09
C VAL A 33 27.92 -27.21 -18.11
N SER A 34 28.24 -27.81 -19.26
CA SER A 34 29.50 -28.54 -19.43
C SER A 34 30.66 -27.59 -19.71
N GLU A 35 31.91 -28.00 -19.48
CA GLU A 35 33.08 -27.20 -19.86
C GLU A 35 33.09 -26.84 -21.34
N ALA A 36 32.72 -27.79 -22.22
CA ALA A 36 32.61 -27.55 -23.65
C ALA A 36 31.55 -26.48 -23.99
N GLU A 37 30.41 -26.47 -23.27
CA GLU A 37 29.41 -25.42 -23.42
C GLU A 37 29.92 -24.08 -22.89
N LEU A 38 30.60 -24.05 -21.73
CA LEU A 38 31.20 -22.83 -21.20
C LEU A 38 32.19 -22.20 -22.20
N GLN A 39 33.03 -23.03 -22.84
CA GLN A 39 33.94 -22.56 -23.90
C GLN A 39 33.18 -22.01 -25.11
N LYS A 40 32.09 -22.65 -25.54
CA LYS A 40 31.24 -22.08 -26.61
C LYS A 40 30.66 -20.72 -26.21
N ILE A 41 30.12 -20.60 -24.99
CA ILE A 41 29.61 -19.32 -24.48
C ILE A 41 30.74 -18.28 -24.49
N TRP A 42 31.95 -18.65 -24.08
CA TRP A 42 33.11 -17.75 -24.05
C TRP A 42 33.38 -17.08 -25.40
N TRP A 43 33.37 -17.87 -26.48
CA TRP A 43 33.64 -17.42 -27.85
C TRP A 43 32.46 -16.69 -28.48
N TYR A 44 31.22 -17.13 -28.21
CA TYR A 44 30.03 -16.63 -28.91
C TYR A 44 29.14 -15.70 -28.08
N ARG A 45 29.50 -15.35 -26.84
CA ARG A 45 28.64 -14.58 -25.92
C ARG A 45 28.01 -13.33 -26.51
N SER A 46 28.73 -12.54 -27.30
CA SER A 46 28.19 -11.30 -27.89
C SER A 46 27.02 -11.58 -28.85
N ARG A 47 27.05 -12.73 -29.53
CA ARG A 47 25.96 -13.22 -30.41
C ARG A 47 24.80 -13.84 -29.64
N MET A 48 24.98 -14.12 -28.35
CA MET A 48 23.94 -14.61 -27.45
C MET A 48 23.10 -13.48 -26.84
N TYR A 49 23.34 -12.22 -27.25
CA TYR A 49 22.52 -11.07 -26.88
C TYR A 49 21.82 -10.50 -28.10
N SER A 50 20.55 -10.14 -27.94
CA SER A 50 19.79 -9.36 -28.91
C SER A 50 19.63 -7.93 -28.42
N GLU A 51 19.97 -6.99 -29.29
CA GLU A 51 19.87 -5.56 -29.01
C GLU A 51 18.64 -4.95 -29.67
N PHE A 52 17.88 -4.17 -28.89
CA PHE A 52 16.72 -3.45 -29.39
C PHE A 52 16.46 -2.19 -28.57
N ASN A 53 15.82 -1.22 -29.19
CA ASN A 53 15.48 0.05 -28.55
C ASN A 53 14.08 0.01 -27.95
N ILE A 54 13.94 0.49 -26.72
CA ILE A 54 12.65 0.82 -26.10
C ILE A 54 12.54 2.34 -25.99
N SER A 55 11.43 2.90 -26.45
CA SER A 55 11.15 4.34 -26.31
C SER A 55 11.03 4.74 -24.84
N LYS A 56 11.79 5.74 -24.41
CA LYS A 56 11.55 6.49 -23.16
C LYS A 56 10.54 7.60 -23.42
N LYS A 57 10.09 8.25 -22.34
CA LYS A 57 9.38 9.53 -22.42
C LYS A 57 10.26 10.57 -23.14
N ALA A 58 9.64 11.44 -23.94
CA ALA A 58 10.27 12.55 -24.66
C ALA A 58 11.34 12.15 -25.71
N GLY A 59 11.04 11.14 -26.55
CA GLY A 59 11.80 10.86 -27.78
C GLY A 59 13.17 10.21 -27.60
N LYS A 60 13.65 10.02 -26.37
CA LYS A 60 14.90 9.28 -26.09
C LYS A 60 14.67 7.77 -26.20
N SER A 61 15.63 7.01 -26.71
CA SER A 61 15.60 5.55 -26.69
C SER A 61 16.43 4.98 -25.53
N ARG A 62 16.09 3.75 -25.10
CA ARG A 62 16.90 2.92 -24.20
C ARG A 62 17.32 1.68 -24.99
N LEU A 63 18.62 1.52 -25.23
CA LEU A 63 19.16 0.28 -25.75
C LEU A 63 19.03 -0.81 -24.68
N ILE A 64 18.32 -1.88 -25.02
CA ILE A 64 18.23 -3.11 -24.24
C ILE A 64 19.12 -4.14 -24.92
N SER A 65 19.94 -4.82 -24.12
CA SER A 65 20.77 -5.95 -24.55
C SER A 65 20.25 -7.17 -23.77
N ALA A 66 19.39 -7.95 -24.41
CA ALA A 66 18.72 -9.08 -23.78
C ALA A 66 19.40 -10.40 -24.13
N PRO A 67 19.72 -11.25 -23.15
CA PRO A 67 20.29 -12.57 -23.44
C PRO A 67 19.27 -13.47 -24.13
N ASP A 68 19.78 -14.40 -24.95
CA ASP A 68 19.02 -15.48 -25.56
C ASP A 68 18.41 -16.42 -24.52
N ARG A 69 17.64 -17.41 -24.97
CA ARG A 69 16.94 -18.32 -24.06
C ARG A 69 17.91 -19.10 -23.15
N ARG A 70 19.03 -19.62 -23.67
CA ARG A 70 19.94 -20.48 -22.91
C ARG A 70 20.73 -19.66 -21.89
N LEU A 71 21.32 -18.56 -22.32
CA LEU A 71 22.07 -17.68 -21.43
C LEU A 71 21.17 -17.06 -20.35
N LYS A 72 19.92 -16.74 -20.69
CA LYS A 72 18.91 -16.26 -19.71
C LYS A 72 18.56 -17.31 -18.65
N MET A 73 18.53 -18.60 -18.99
CA MET A 73 18.33 -19.67 -18.00
C MET A 73 19.50 -19.74 -17.03
N ILE A 74 20.73 -19.76 -17.55
CA ILE A 74 21.96 -19.76 -16.73
C ILE A 74 21.99 -18.54 -15.80
N GLN A 75 21.73 -17.35 -16.35
CA GLN A 75 21.70 -16.11 -15.57
C GLN A 75 20.58 -16.07 -14.53
N ARG A 76 19.43 -16.74 -14.74
CA ARG A 76 18.39 -16.83 -13.70
C ARG A 76 18.83 -17.69 -12.52
N ALA A 77 19.47 -18.83 -12.78
CA ALA A 77 20.03 -19.67 -11.73
C ALA A 77 21.11 -18.90 -10.93
N LEU A 78 22.03 -18.22 -11.64
CA LEU A 78 23.01 -17.33 -11.00
C LEU A 78 22.35 -16.22 -10.18
N ALA A 79 21.31 -15.57 -10.70
CA ALA A 79 20.64 -14.48 -9.98
C ALA A 79 20.08 -14.94 -8.64
N GLN A 80 19.54 -16.16 -8.55
CA GLN A 80 19.04 -16.74 -7.30
C GLN A 80 20.17 -16.98 -6.29
N LEU A 81 21.29 -17.56 -6.72
CA LEU A 81 22.47 -17.76 -5.87
C LEU A 81 23.02 -16.42 -5.34
N LEU A 82 23.13 -15.43 -6.22
CA LEU A 82 23.62 -14.10 -5.88
C LEU A 82 22.69 -13.39 -4.90
N ASP A 83 21.37 -13.47 -5.10
CA ASP A 83 20.41 -12.83 -4.19
C ASP A 83 20.48 -13.42 -2.78
N GLY A 84 20.70 -14.74 -2.66
CA GLY A 84 20.92 -15.41 -1.38
C GLY A 84 22.18 -14.94 -0.63
N MET A 85 23.20 -14.45 -1.35
CA MET A 85 24.41 -13.88 -0.74
C MET A 85 24.26 -12.40 -0.36
N TYR A 86 23.35 -11.69 -1.02
CA TYR A 86 23.25 -10.25 -0.92
C TYR A 86 22.55 -9.81 0.38
N GLN A 87 23.33 -9.27 1.31
CA GLN A 87 22.79 -8.60 2.49
C GLN A 87 22.39 -7.16 2.16
N ARG A 88 21.13 -6.98 1.77
CA ARG A 88 20.60 -5.65 1.43
C ARG A 88 20.61 -4.68 2.61
N ARG A 89 20.87 -3.41 2.33
CA ARG A 89 20.67 -2.31 3.29
C ARG A 89 19.21 -1.86 3.29
N ASN A 90 18.72 -1.38 4.43
CA ASN A 90 17.32 -0.93 4.58
C ASN A 90 16.92 0.19 3.60
N ALA A 91 17.86 1.05 3.22
CA ALA A 91 17.67 2.15 2.29
C ALA A 91 17.50 1.73 0.81
N VAL A 92 17.73 0.46 0.47
CA VAL A 92 17.65 -0.04 -0.91
C VAL A 92 16.24 -0.54 -1.19
N HIS A 93 15.59 0.07 -2.19
CA HIS A 93 14.22 -0.25 -2.61
C HIS A 93 14.13 -0.79 -4.05
N GLY A 94 15.17 -0.59 -4.86
CA GLY A 94 15.20 -1.08 -6.25
C GLY A 94 15.69 -2.52 -6.33
N PHE A 95 15.05 -3.33 -7.18
CA PHE A 95 15.45 -4.71 -7.48
C PHE A 95 15.60 -5.64 -6.28
N VAL A 96 14.81 -5.43 -5.22
CA VAL A 96 14.80 -6.31 -4.05
C VAL A 96 13.36 -6.69 -3.70
N ALA A 97 13.19 -7.89 -3.15
CA ALA A 97 11.87 -8.38 -2.71
C ALA A 97 11.23 -7.45 -1.66
N ASP A 98 9.90 -7.42 -1.65
CA ASP A 98 9.07 -6.63 -0.71
C ASP A 98 9.30 -5.11 -0.73
N ARG A 99 10.04 -4.60 -1.71
CA ARG A 99 10.21 -3.18 -1.96
C ARG A 99 9.63 -2.81 -3.32
N SER A 100 9.27 -1.55 -3.41
CA SER A 100 8.65 -0.94 -4.58
C SER A 100 8.86 0.58 -4.55
N VAL A 101 8.54 1.23 -5.65
CA VAL A 101 8.48 2.71 -5.72
C VAL A 101 7.55 3.29 -4.64
N MET A 102 6.50 2.57 -4.22
CA MET A 102 5.62 3.02 -3.13
C MET A 102 6.32 2.93 -1.77
N THR A 103 7.02 1.82 -1.49
CA THR A 103 7.79 1.72 -0.24
C THR A 103 8.90 2.77 -0.18
N ASN A 104 9.50 3.09 -1.34
CA ASN A 104 10.51 4.14 -1.42
C ASN A 104 9.90 5.50 -1.07
N ALA A 105 8.85 5.89 -1.78
CA ALA A 105 8.16 7.16 -1.55
C ALA A 105 7.61 7.31 -0.12
N ARG A 106 7.14 6.22 0.52
CA ARG A 106 6.68 6.23 1.92
C ARG A 106 7.77 6.65 2.89
N SER A 107 9.02 6.25 2.66
CA SER A 107 10.16 6.63 3.51
C SER A 107 10.34 8.15 3.63
N HIS A 108 9.83 8.93 2.67
CA HIS A 108 10.02 10.38 2.61
C HIS A 108 8.76 11.19 2.91
N MET A 109 7.58 10.57 3.11
CA MET A 109 6.26 11.25 3.13
C MET A 109 6.15 12.46 4.09
N ARG A 110 6.85 12.45 5.22
CA ARG A 110 6.78 13.53 6.22
C ARG A 110 7.82 14.64 5.99
N SER A 111 8.60 14.55 4.91
CA SER A 111 9.69 15.48 4.62
C SER A 111 9.19 16.73 3.93
N LYS A 112 9.71 17.88 4.36
CA LYS A 112 9.42 19.19 3.78
C LYS A 112 10.36 19.52 2.62
N PHE A 113 11.50 18.85 2.52
CA PHE A 113 12.51 19.08 1.50
C PHE A 113 12.96 17.74 0.91
N VAL A 114 13.13 17.68 -0.42
CA VAL A 114 13.50 16.48 -1.16
C VAL A 114 14.53 16.84 -2.23
N LEU A 115 15.64 16.13 -2.22
CA LEU A 115 16.66 16.12 -3.26
C LEU A 115 16.61 14.78 -3.97
N ASN A 116 16.41 14.80 -5.30
CA ASN A 116 16.52 13.63 -6.15
C ASN A 116 17.76 13.74 -7.02
N LEU A 117 18.49 12.63 -7.12
CA LEU A 117 19.69 12.45 -7.92
C LEU A 117 19.54 11.19 -8.77
N ASP A 118 20.26 11.14 -9.90
CA ASP A 118 20.24 10.01 -10.84
C ASP A 118 21.67 9.73 -11.29
N ILE A 119 22.03 8.45 -11.40
CA ILE A 119 23.36 8.02 -11.87
C ILE A 119 23.36 7.96 -13.41
N GLU A 120 24.33 8.62 -14.03
CA GLU A 120 24.53 8.57 -15.47
C GLU A 120 24.97 7.17 -15.93
N ASN A 121 24.33 6.63 -16.97
CA ASN A 121 24.69 5.35 -17.60
C ASN A 121 24.94 4.21 -16.59
N PHE A 122 24.04 4.04 -15.63
CA PHE A 122 24.23 3.18 -14.46
C PHE A 122 24.77 1.77 -14.77
N PHE A 123 24.06 0.97 -15.57
CA PHE A 123 24.50 -0.39 -15.92
C PHE A 123 25.79 -0.41 -16.75
N PRO A 124 25.93 0.37 -17.85
CA PRO A 124 27.19 0.43 -18.60
C PRO A 124 28.42 0.90 -17.79
N THR A 125 28.22 1.66 -16.71
CA THR A 125 29.32 2.10 -15.82
C THR A 125 29.85 0.97 -14.94
N ILE A 126 29.14 -0.15 -14.87
CA ILE A 126 29.55 -1.33 -14.12
C ILE A 126 30.28 -2.29 -15.05
N SER A 127 31.60 -2.31 -14.93
CA SER A 127 32.47 -3.20 -15.71
C SER A 127 32.52 -4.62 -15.14
N GLU A 128 32.86 -5.58 -16.01
CA GLU A 128 33.12 -6.98 -15.65
C GLU A 128 34.15 -7.10 -14.53
N ASN A 129 35.21 -6.29 -14.54
CA ASN A 129 36.22 -6.27 -13.48
C ASN A 129 35.65 -5.83 -12.12
N ARG A 130 34.68 -4.91 -12.09
CA ARG A 130 33.98 -4.54 -10.84
C ARG A 130 33.14 -5.68 -10.31
N VAL A 131 32.49 -6.45 -11.20
CA VAL A 131 31.74 -7.66 -10.85
C VAL A 131 32.68 -8.71 -10.25
N VAL A 132 33.82 -8.99 -10.90
CA VAL A 132 34.85 -9.89 -10.34
C VAL A 132 35.30 -9.40 -8.96
N GLY A 133 35.59 -8.11 -8.83
CA GLY A 133 36.05 -7.51 -7.58
C GLY A 133 35.06 -7.66 -6.42
N VAL A 134 33.76 -7.41 -6.66
CA VAL A 134 32.74 -7.55 -5.60
C VAL A 134 32.53 -9.01 -5.20
N LEU A 135 32.55 -9.95 -6.15
CA LEU A 135 32.43 -11.38 -5.86
C LEU A 135 33.62 -11.88 -5.04
N LYS A 136 34.84 -11.47 -5.39
CA LYS A 136 36.05 -11.76 -4.61
C LYS A 136 35.98 -11.18 -3.20
N ALA A 137 35.48 -9.95 -3.04
CA ALA A 137 35.30 -9.33 -1.73
C ALA A 137 34.29 -10.08 -0.84
N LEU A 138 33.29 -10.73 -1.46
CA LEU A 138 32.33 -11.61 -0.79
C LEU A 138 32.88 -13.02 -0.50
N GLY A 139 34.11 -13.32 -0.93
CA GLY A 139 34.78 -14.60 -0.68
C GLY A 139 34.66 -15.64 -1.78
N VAL A 140 34.10 -15.28 -2.94
CA VAL A 140 34.10 -16.17 -4.13
C VAL A 140 35.52 -16.27 -4.67
N ILE A 141 35.97 -17.49 -5.00
CA ILE A 141 37.31 -17.70 -5.55
C ILE A 141 37.46 -17.02 -6.93
N GLU A 142 38.68 -16.63 -7.27
CA GLU A 142 38.92 -15.77 -8.44
C GLU A 142 38.43 -16.37 -9.76
N ASP A 143 38.68 -17.65 -10.01
CA ASP A 143 38.30 -18.29 -11.27
C ASP A 143 36.78 -18.37 -11.42
N VAL A 144 36.06 -18.76 -10.34
CA VAL A 144 34.59 -18.76 -10.30
C VAL A 144 34.04 -17.35 -10.48
N ALA A 145 34.63 -16.35 -9.81
CA ALA A 145 34.22 -14.95 -9.94
C ALA A 145 34.37 -14.45 -11.39
N ARG A 146 35.45 -14.82 -12.09
CA ARG A 146 35.67 -14.51 -13.51
C ARG A 146 34.64 -15.18 -14.41
N ILE A 147 34.35 -16.47 -14.19
CA ILE A 147 33.32 -17.20 -14.94
C ILE A 147 31.96 -16.53 -14.74
N VAL A 148 31.55 -16.28 -13.50
CA VAL A 148 30.26 -15.62 -13.18
C VAL A 148 30.18 -14.24 -13.81
N ALA A 149 31.22 -13.40 -13.67
CA ALA A 149 31.24 -12.07 -14.25
C ALA A 149 31.08 -12.12 -15.78
N ARG A 150 31.79 -13.04 -16.45
CA ARG A 150 31.73 -13.16 -17.91
C ARG A 150 30.43 -13.77 -18.42
N LEU A 151 29.78 -14.64 -17.64
CA LEU A 151 28.42 -15.12 -17.93
C LEU A 151 27.37 -14.03 -17.76
N CYS A 152 27.63 -12.98 -16.97
CA CYS A 152 26.67 -11.91 -16.67
C CYS A 152 26.87 -10.64 -17.51
N CYS A 153 28.10 -10.36 -17.93
CA CYS A 153 28.47 -9.16 -18.68
C CYS A 153 28.42 -9.39 -20.20
N ASN A 154 28.07 -8.34 -20.93
CA ASN A 154 28.20 -8.28 -22.38
C ASN A 154 29.10 -7.10 -22.75
N ASN A 155 30.01 -7.29 -23.70
CA ASN A 155 30.99 -6.26 -24.10
C ASN A 155 31.73 -5.60 -22.90
N GLY A 156 32.03 -6.40 -21.87
CA GLY A 156 32.80 -5.98 -20.70
C GLY A 156 32.01 -5.19 -19.64
N VAL A 157 30.69 -5.04 -19.79
CA VAL A 157 29.83 -4.28 -18.85
C VAL A 157 28.54 -5.03 -18.52
N LEU A 158 27.83 -4.62 -17.47
CA LEU A 158 26.51 -5.17 -17.18
C LEU A 158 25.47 -4.72 -18.23
N PRO A 159 24.77 -5.66 -18.89
CA PRO A 159 23.77 -5.32 -19.89
C PRO A 159 22.43 -4.95 -19.26
N GLN A 160 21.72 -4.01 -19.87
CA GLN A 160 20.33 -3.72 -19.55
C GLN A 160 19.43 -4.81 -20.16
N GLY A 161 18.94 -5.75 -19.36
CA GLY A 161 18.06 -6.84 -19.82
C GLY A 161 18.45 -8.24 -19.32
N ALA A 162 19.65 -8.41 -18.76
CA ALA A 162 20.06 -9.66 -18.14
C ALA A 162 19.42 -9.86 -16.75
N PRO A 163 19.02 -11.09 -16.39
CA PRO A 163 18.47 -11.42 -15.07
C PRO A 163 19.40 -11.14 -13.89
N THR A 164 20.73 -11.19 -14.07
CA THR A 164 21.72 -10.97 -13.00
C THR A 164 22.07 -9.52 -12.78
N SER A 165 21.93 -8.65 -13.79
CA SER A 165 22.28 -7.23 -13.70
C SER A 165 21.63 -6.52 -12.49
N PRO A 166 20.34 -6.73 -12.17
CA PRO A 166 19.70 -6.09 -11.01
C PRO A 166 20.41 -6.38 -9.68
N VAL A 167 20.64 -7.65 -9.34
CA VAL A 167 21.29 -8.04 -8.07
C VAL A 167 22.76 -7.63 -8.03
N LEU A 168 23.50 -7.81 -9.13
CA LEU A 168 24.91 -7.41 -9.21
C LEU A 168 25.09 -5.90 -9.07
N SER A 169 24.19 -5.10 -9.65
CA SER A 169 24.22 -3.65 -9.50
C SER A 169 24.01 -3.21 -8.05
N ASN A 170 23.14 -3.90 -7.31
CA ASN A 170 22.91 -3.65 -5.89
C ASN A 170 24.09 -4.07 -5.01
N MET A 171 24.74 -5.21 -5.30
CA MET A 171 25.97 -5.62 -4.62
C MET A 171 27.08 -4.58 -4.79
N ILE A 172 27.24 -4.04 -6.00
CA ILE A 172 28.28 -3.06 -6.31
C ILE A 172 28.00 -1.71 -5.64
N CYS A 173 26.74 -1.31 -5.56
CA CYS A 173 26.33 -0.10 -4.84
C CYS A 173 26.43 -0.23 -3.31
N PHE A 174 26.77 -1.38 -2.73
CA PHE A 174 26.78 -1.56 -1.28
C PHE A 174 27.69 -0.56 -0.54
N ARG A 175 28.84 -0.21 -1.14
CA ARG A 175 29.76 0.81 -0.60
C ARG A 175 29.24 2.22 -0.83
N LEU A 176 28.70 2.51 -2.02
CA LEU A 176 28.01 3.77 -2.31
C LEU A 176 26.90 4.03 -1.29
N ASP A 177 26.06 3.03 -1.00
CA ASP A 177 24.98 3.12 -0.02
C ASP A 177 25.51 3.44 1.38
N LYS A 178 26.68 2.89 1.75
CA LYS A 178 27.32 3.18 3.04
C LYS A 178 27.78 4.64 3.11
N ASP A 179 28.46 5.12 2.07
CA ASP A 179 29.02 6.47 2.02
C ASP A 179 27.89 7.51 1.98
N LEU A 180 26.86 7.30 1.15
CA LEU A 180 25.69 8.18 1.07
C LEU A 180 24.84 8.16 2.34
N HIS A 181 24.75 7.02 3.02
CA HIS A 181 24.11 6.97 4.34
C HIS A 181 24.88 7.80 5.37
N GLY A 182 26.22 7.81 5.31
CA GLY A 182 27.06 8.68 6.13
C GLY A 182 26.77 10.16 5.88
N VAL A 183 26.75 10.58 4.61
CA VAL A 183 26.40 11.96 4.21
C VAL A 183 24.99 12.32 4.67
N ALA A 184 24.02 11.44 4.48
CA ALA A 184 22.64 11.67 4.89
C ALA A 184 22.51 11.82 6.40
N LYS A 185 23.19 10.98 7.18
CA LYS A 185 23.20 11.06 8.64
C LYS A 185 23.79 12.39 9.13
N ALA A 186 24.93 12.81 8.56
CA ALA A 186 25.58 14.07 8.90
C ALA A 186 24.69 15.29 8.58
N SER A 187 23.86 15.19 7.53
CA SER A 187 22.95 16.25 7.08
C SER A 187 21.52 16.10 7.64
N HIS A 188 21.28 15.22 8.62
CA HIS A 188 19.95 14.92 9.18
C HIS A 188 18.88 14.60 8.10
N CYS A 189 19.29 13.87 7.07
CA CYS A 189 18.46 13.46 5.95
C CYS A 189 18.14 11.96 5.99
N ILE A 190 16.97 11.62 5.45
CA ILE A 190 16.60 10.25 5.09
C ILE A 190 17.18 9.99 3.70
N TYR A 191 17.87 8.87 3.54
CA TYR A 191 18.42 8.41 2.26
C TYR A 191 17.75 7.11 1.81
N THR A 192 17.42 7.04 0.53
CA THR A 192 16.99 5.82 -0.15
C THR A 192 17.56 5.75 -1.57
N ARG A 193 17.64 4.53 -2.09
CA ARG A 193 18.03 4.25 -3.49
C ARG A 193 17.07 3.27 -4.15
N TYR A 194 16.63 3.61 -5.36
CA TYR A 194 15.87 2.76 -6.25
C TYR A 194 16.62 2.61 -7.57
N ALA A 195 17.44 1.55 -7.68
CA ALA A 195 18.36 1.37 -8.80
C ALA A 195 19.34 2.56 -8.93
N ASP A 196 19.23 3.34 -10.01
CA ASP A 196 19.99 4.56 -10.31
C ASP A 196 19.39 5.83 -9.70
N ASP A 197 18.10 5.83 -9.36
CA ASP A 197 17.41 6.93 -8.70
C ASP A 197 17.76 6.96 -7.20
N ILE A 198 18.21 8.11 -6.71
CA ILE A 198 18.57 8.35 -5.31
C ILE A 198 17.74 9.51 -4.77
N THR A 199 17.22 9.34 -3.56
CA THR A 199 16.44 10.37 -2.89
C THR A 199 17.02 10.64 -1.51
N LEU A 200 17.31 11.92 -1.24
CA LEU A 200 17.56 12.45 0.10
C LEU A 200 16.39 13.35 0.49
N SER A 201 15.93 13.29 1.74
CA SER A 201 14.88 14.18 2.21
C SER A 201 15.06 14.58 3.67
N SER A 202 14.49 15.72 4.04
CA SER A 202 14.63 16.26 5.38
C SER A 202 13.41 17.09 5.78
N TYR A 203 13.26 17.31 7.08
CA TYR A 203 12.26 18.22 7.62
C TYR A 203 12.75 19.68 7.64
N GLN A 204 14.04 19.89 7.88
CA GLN A 204 14.74 21.18 7.82
C GLN A 204 15.43 21.36 6.45
N PRO A 205 15.67 22.60 5.98
CA PRO A 205 16.41 22.83 4.74
C PRO A 205 17.79 22.13 4.76
N PRO A 206 18.12 21.27 3.78
CA PRO A 206 19.35 20.47 3.82
C PRO A 206 20.54 21.26 3.25
N VAL A 207 20.89 22.39 3.88
CA VAL A 207 21.95 23.31 3.41
C VAL A 207 23.29 22.59 3.22
N ALA A 208 23.62 21.66 4.12
CA ALA A 208 24.86 20.89 4.09
C ALA A 208 25.02 19.96 2.86
N LEU A 209 23.95 19.72 2.09
CA LEU A 209 24.02 18.97 0.83
C LEU A 209 24.46 19.83 -0.36
N PHE A 210 24.67 21.14 -0.16
CA PHE A 210 24.99 22.10 -1.22
C PHE A 210 26.22 22.95 -0.87
N ALA A 211 27.01 23.32 -1.87
CA ALA A 211 28.26 24.07 -1.68
C ALA A 211 28.04 25.57 -1.38
N GLY A 212 26.96 26.16 -1.93
CA GLY A 212 26.69 27.61 -1.85
C GLY A 212 25.29 27.96 -1.33
N GLY A 213 24.64 27.02 -0.62
CA GLY A 213 23.26 27.14 -0.17
C GLY A 213 22.26 26.37 -1.05
N VAL A 214 21.01 26.38 -0.61
CA VAL A 214 19.94 25.58 -1.24
C VAL A 214 19.54 26.18 -2.61
N PRO A 215 19.48 25.38 -3.68
CA PRO A 215 19.10 25.88 -5.01
C PRO A 215 17.60 26.21 -5.09
N PRO A 216 17.16 26.96 -6.12
CA PRO A 216 15.75 27.11 -6.45
C PRO A 216 15.08 25.75 -6.68
N THR A 217 13.77 25.69 -6.43
CA THR A 217 12.98 24.47 -6.67
C THR A 217 12.93 24.11 -8.15
N GLY A 218 13.10 22.82 -8.47
CA GLY A 218 13.11 22.31 -9.84
C GLY A 218 14.41 21.58 -10.16
N ASN A 219 14.70 21.47 -11.46
CA ASN A 219 15.97 20.91 -11.92
C ASN A 219 17.10 21.92 -11.72
N PHE A 220 18.29 21.45 -11.33
CA PHE A 220 19.45 22.30 -11.09
C PHE A 220 20.75 21.59 -11.50
N SER A 221 21.85 22.34 -11.62
CA SER A 221 23.18 21.77 -11.96
C SER A 221 23.78 21.02 -10.77
N THR A 222 24.35 19.83 -11.02
CA THR A 222 25.02 19.03 -9.99
C THR A 222 26.25 19.72 -9.37
N GLU A 223 26.76 20.79 -9.99
CA GLU A 223 27.86 21.61 -9.45
C GLU A 223 27.48 22.35 -8.16
N LEU A 224 26.19 22.54 -7.91
CA LEU A 224 25.71 23.16 -6.67
C LEU A 224 25.75 22.21 -5.47
N LEU A 225 25.99 20.91 -5.69
CA LEU A 225 26.05 19.91 -4.62
C LEU A 225 27.33 20.07 -3.79
N ALA A 226 27.25 19.72 -2.52
CA ALA A 226 28.42 19.73 -1.63
C ALA A 226 29.47 18.72 -2.13
N PRO A 227 30.79 19.05 -2.06
CA PRO A 227 31.86 18.17 -2.52
C PRO A 227 31.79 16.76 -1.94
N VAL A 228 31.53 16.64 -0.62
CA VAL A 228 31.40 15.34 0.06
C VAL A 228 30.35 14.42 -0.56
N LEU A 229 29.26 14.99 -1.08
CA LEU A 229 28.19 14.24 -1.72
C LEU A 229 28.62 13.78 -3.12
N VAL A 230 29.24 14.66 -3.90
CA VAL A 230 29.73 14.35 -5.25
C VAL A 230 30.87 13.31 -5.19
N GLU A 231 31.80 13.48 -4.26
CA GLU A 231 32.92 12.58 -4.01
C GLU A 231 32.46 11.17 -3.62
N ALA A 232 31.35 11.04 -2.87
CA ALA A 232 30.78 9.72 -2.55
C ALA A 232 30.42 8.94 -3.82
N PHE A 233 29.93 9.58 -4.89
CA PHE A 233 29.70 8.92 -6.18
C PHE A 233 31.01 8.62 -6.90
N ALA A 234 31.91 9.60 -6.99
CA ALA A 234 33.17 9.47 -7.71
C ALA A 234 34.06 8.37 -7.13
N HIS A 235 34.20 8.29 -5.81
CA HIS A 235 34.95 7.23 -5.11
C HIS A 235 34.38 5.83 -5.33
N ASN A 236 33.09 5.73 -5.64
CA ASN A 236 32.42 4.49 -5.97
C ASN A 236 32.31 4.27 -7.50
N GLY A 237 33.05 5.04 -8.29
CA GLY A 237 33.12 4.88 -9.75
C GLY A 237 31.80 5.18 -10.45
N PHE A 238 31.03 6.14 -9.94
CA PHE A 238 29.78 6.60 -10.56
C PHE A 238 29.82 8.11 -10.79
N LYS A 239 29.07 8.56 -11.81
CA LYS A 239 28.88 9.97 -12.14
C LYS A 239 27.40 10.33 -12.05
N LEU A 240 27.11 11.52 -11.54
CA LEU A 240 25.76 12.05 -11.47
C LEU A 240 25.29 12.58 -12.83
N ASN A 241 23.99 12.44 -13.08
CA ASN A 241 23.34 13.00 -14.24
C ASN A 241 23.04 14.49 -14.03
N ALA A 242 23.78 15.35 -14.74
CA ALA A 242 23.68 16.81 -14.63
C ALA A 242 22.29 17.40 -14.91
N HIS A 243 21.44 16.69 -15.67
CA HIS A 243 20.13 17.19 -16.08
C HIS A 243 18.95 16.64 -15.28
N LYS A 244 19.21 15.74 -14.33
CA LYS A 244 18.17 15.06 -13.56
C LYS A 244 18.25 15.30 -12.05
N ALA A 245 19.23 16.07 -11.59
CA ALA A 245 19.23 16.56 -10.23
C ALA A 245 18.03 17.50 -10.05
N HIS A 246 17.17 17.19 -9.08
CA HIS A 246 15.93 17.93 -8.82
C HIS A 246 15.77 18.20 -7.33
N TYR A 247 15.48 19.45 -6.99
CA TYR A 247 15.21 19.88 -5.63
C TYR A 247 13.76 20.32 -5.47
N GLY A 248 13.10 19.91 -4.38
CA GLY A 248 11.75 20.31 -4.02
C GLY A 248 11.68 20.70 -2.56
N ASP A 249 11.01 21.81 -2.27
CA ASP A 249 10.81 22.37 -0.94
C ASP A 249 9.37 22.18 -0.42
N ARG A 250 9.03 22.87 0.67
CA ARG A 250 7.71 22.77 1.32
C ARG A 250 6.57 23.31 0.45
N ASN A 251 6.85 24.30 -0.40
CA ASN A 251 5.86 25.02 -1.22
C ASN A 251 5.74 24.47 -2.64
N SER A 252 6.66 23.61 -3.05
CA SER A 252 6.69 22.99 -4.37
C SER A 252 6.22 21.53 -4.34
N ARG A 253 6.11 20.96 -5.54
CA ARG A 253 5.79 19.55 -5.71
C ARG A 253 6.99 18.70 -5.31
N ARG A 254 6.78 17.80 -4.34
CA ARG A 254 7.79 16.81 -3.91
C ARG A 254 7.47 15.46 -4.54
N ILE A 255 8.45 14.87 -5.22
CA ILE A 255 8.31 13.62 -5.97
C ILE A 255 9.41 12.65 -5.54
N VAL A 256 9.04 11.37 -5.35
CA VAL A 256 9.98 10.27 -5.15
C VAL A 256 9.59 9.13 -6.07
N THR A 257 10.51 8.67 -6.92
CA THR A 257 10.26 7.58 -7.91
C THR A 257 8.97 7.78 -8.72
N GLY A 258 8.68 9.02 -9.10
CA GLY A 258 7.49 9.39 -9.88
C GLY A 258 6.17 9.54 -9.09
N LEU A 259 6.17 9.29 -7.78
CA LEU A 259 5.02 9.50 -6.90
C LEU A 259 5.11 10.84 -6.16
N LYS A 260 4.00 11.57 -6.09
CA LYS A 260 3.90 12.76 -5.24
C LYS A 260 3.79 12.33 -3.78
N ILE A 261 4.41 13.10 -2.90
CA ILE A 261 4.43 12.82 -1.46
C ILE A 261 3.93 13.98 -0.58
N ASN A 262 3.42 15.07 -1.16
CA ASN A 262 3.07 16.29 -0.43
C ASN A 262 2.07 16.06 0.71
N GLU A 263 0.98 15.34 0.43
CA GLU A 263 -0.15 15.07 1.34
C GLU A 263 -0.54 13.60 1.16
N GLY A 264 0.39 12.70 1.51
CA GLY A 264 0.25 11.28 1.20
C GLY A 264 0.78 10.90 -0.19
N LEU A 265 0.75 9.60 -0.48
CA LEU A 265 1.14 9.08 -1.79
C LEU A 265 0.08 9.41 -2.83
N ASN A 266 0.51 10.01 -3.94
CA ASN A 266 -0.40 10.30 -5.04
C ASN A 266 0.28 10.14 -6.40
N VAL A 267 -0.50 9.74 -7.40
CA VAL A 267 -0.03 9.66 -8.79
C VAL A 267 -0.02 11.06 -9.42
N ASP A 268 0.72 11.22 -10.52
CA ASP A 268 0.67 12.47 -11.29
C ASP A 268 -0.75 12.70 -11.86
N ARG A 269 -1.27 13.93 -11.73
CA ARG A 269 -2.57 14.32 -12.33
C ARG A 269 -2.66 14.04 -13.83
N ARG A 270 -1.52 14.14 -14.54
CA ARG A 270 -1.42 13.83 -15.97
C ARG A 270 -1.69 12.34 -16.22
N PHE A 271 -1.25 11.46 -15.33
CA PHE A 271 -1.51 10.01 -15.43
C PHE A 271 -3.01 9.73 -15.34
N ILE A 272 -3.69 10.31 -14.34
CA ILE A 272 -5.14 10.18 -14.14
C ILE A 272 -5.90 10.73 -15.36
N ARG A 273 -5.50 11.92 -15.85
CA ARG A 273 -6.10 12.53 -17.04
C ARG A 273 -5.96 11.64 -18.27
N ASN A 274 -4.79 11.01 -18.47
CA ASN A 274 -4.57 10.12 -19.61
C ASN A 274 -5.46 8.86 -19.51
N VAL A 275 -5.68 8.31 -18.32
CA VAL A 275 -6.62 7.19 -18.12
C VAL A 275 -8.06 7.63 -18.41
N ARG A 276 -8.49 8.78 -17.89
CA ARG A 276 -9.83 9.34 -18.14
C ARG A 276 -10.07 9.65 -19.62
N SER A 277 -9.06 10.16 -20.32
CA SER A 277 -9.10 10.42 -21.76
C SER A 277 -9.25 9.14 -22.57
N ALA A 278 -8.51 8.09 -22.20
CA ALA A 278 -8.64 6.79 -22.86
C ALA A 278 -10.03 6.15 -22.64
N LEU A 279 -10.58 6.23 -21.42
CA LEU A 279 -11.95 5.80 -21.14
C LEU A 279 -12.98 6.61 -21.95
N TYR A 280 -12.82 7.94 -22.00
CA TYR A 280 -13.69 8.81 -22.80
C TYR A 280 -13.64 8.49 -24.29
N SER A 281 -12.46 8.16 -24.81
CA SER A 281 -12.32 7.73 -26.21
C SER A 281 -13.09 6.44 -26.51
N ILE A 282 -13.19 5.52 -25.54
CA ILE A 282 -13.97 4.28 -25.69
C ILE A 282 -15.47 4.59 -25.57
N GLU A 283 -15.85 5.45 -24.62
CA GLU A 283 -17.24 5.89 -24.43
C GLU A 283 -17.81 6.58 -25.68
N THR A 284 -16.99 7.34 -26.41
CA THR A 284 -17.43 8.11 -27.58
C THR A 284 -17.26 7.40 -28.91
N LEU A 285 -16.19 6.62 -29.11
CA LEU A 285 -15.87 5.99 -30.39
C LEU A 285 -16.17 4.49 -30.45
N GLY A 286 -16.55 3.89 -29.32
CA GLY A 286 -16.67 2.44 -29.17
C GLY A 286 -15.31 1.74 -28.96
N ILE A 287 -15.39 0.47 -28.54
CA ILE A 287 -14.22 -0.33 -28.15
C ILE A 287 -13.30 -0.61 -29.33
N GLU A 288 -13.85 -0.97 -30.50
CA GLU A 288 -13.07 -1.35 -31.69
C GLU A 288 -12.22 -0.20 -32.21
N THR A 289 -12.82 0.98 -32.39
CA THR A 289 -12.13 2.19 -32.85
C THR A 289 -11.04 2.62 -31.85
N ALA A 290 -11.36 2.60 -30.55
CA ALA A 290 -10.39 2.92 -29.52
C ALA A 290 -9.22 1.91 -29.47
N GLN A 291 -9.49 0.63 -29.72
CA GLN A 291 -8.47 -0.41 -29.83
C GLN A 291 -7.55 -0.18 -31.04
N ALA A 292 -8.10 0.19 -32.20
CA ALA A 292 -7.32 0.51 -33.39
C ALA A 292 -6.41 1.72 -33.17
N LYS A 293 -6.96 2.79 -32.58
CA LYS A 293 -6.20 3.98 -32.17
C LYS A 293 -5.08 3.63 -31.18
N PHE A 294 -5.40 2.84 -30.15
CA PHE A 294 -4.41 2.38 -29.17
C PHE A 294 -3.27 1.58 -29.82
N LYS A 295 -3.59 0.70 -30.77
CA LYS A 295 -2.59 -0.09 -31.51
C LYS A 295 -1.67 0.80 -32.34
N SER A 296 -2.23 1.82 -33.01
CA SER A 296 -1.47 2.80 -33.80
C SER A 296 -0.53 3.65 -32.93
N GLU A 297 -1.00 4.15 -31.78
CA GLU A 297 -0.21 5.04 -30.92
C GLU A 297 0.88 4.31 -30.11
N TYR A 298 0.62 3.09 -29.64
CA TYR A 298 1.49 2.41 -28.66
C TYR A 298 2.15 1.11 -29.16
N GLY A 299 1.79 0.60 -30.34
CA GLY A 299 2.44 -0.57 -30.96
C GLY A 299 2.33 -1.88 -30.17
N GLY A 300 1.34 -2.00 -29.28
CA GLY A 300 1.20 -3.12 -28.34
C GLY A 300 0.34 -4.30 -28.84
N LYS A 301 0.62 -5.49 -28.32
CA LYS A 301 -0.19 -6.72 -28.55
C LYS A 301 -1.34 -6.92 -27.56
N CYS A 302 -1.46 -6.07 -26.53
CA CYS A 302 -2.51 -6.22 -25.51
C CYS A 302 -3.79 -5.46 -25.89
N GLY A 303 -4.93 -5.96 -25.43
CA GLY A 303 -6.20 -5.25 -25.53
C GLY A 303 -6.22 -3.99 -24.67
N VAL A 304 -6.95 -2.97 -25.13
CA VAL A 304 -7.13 -1.68 -24.46
C VAL A 304 -7.73 -1.86 -23.06
N ALA A 305 -8.61 -2.84 -22.88
CA ALA A 305 -9.18 -3.23 -21.60
C ALA A 305 -8.08 -3.64 -20.60
N ASN A 306 -7.17 -4.54 -21.00
CA ASN A 306 -6.07 -5.02 -20.14
C ASN A 306 -5.08 -3.92 -19.82
N HIS A 307 -4.76 -3.05 -20.79
CA HIS A 307 -3.91 -1.89 -20.57
C HIS A 307 -4.51 -0.92 -19.55
N LEU A 308 -5.80 -0.60 -19.71
CA LEU A 308 -6.52 0.28 -18.78
C LEU A 308 -6.66 -0.37 -17.40
N ARG A 309 -7.00 -1.67 -17.32
CA ARG A 309 -7.05 -2.42 -16.07
C ARG A 309 -5.74 -2.32 -15.30
N GLY A 310 -4.60 -2.49 -15.97
CA GLY A 310 -3.28 -2.34 -15.36
C GLY A 310 -3.05 -0.92 -14.81
N LYS A 311 -3.37 0.12 -15.59
CA LYS A 311 -3.27 1.51 -15.14
C LYS A 311 -4.19 1.85 -13.98
N ILE A 312 -5.43 1.34 -14.00
CA ILE A 312 -6.41 1.54 -12.93
C ILE A 312 -5.98 0.81 -11.66
N SER A 313 -5.42 -0.39 -11.79
CA SER A 313 -4.84 -1.15 -10.68
C SER A 313 -3.65 -0.42 -10.05
N TRP A 314 -2.83 0.26 -10.85
CA TRP A 314 -1.78 1.14 -10.34
C TRP A 314 -2.34 2.35 -9.56
N ILE A 315 -3.42 2.95 -10.03
CA ILE A 315 -4.11 4.03 -9.29
C ILE A 315 -4.63 3.48 -7.96
N LYS A 316 -5.26 2.29 -7.97
CA LYS A 316 -5.74 1.59 -6.77
C LYS A 316 -4.62 1.39 -5.75
N SER A 317 -3.47 0.86 -6.18
CA SER A 317 -2.36 0.53 -5.26
C SER A 317 -1.75 1.77 -4.61
N VAL A 318 -1.73 2.91 -5.31
CA VAL A 318 -1.16 4.17 -4.81
C VAL A 318 -2.14 4.94 -3.94
N LYS A 319 -3.38 5.14 -4.44
CA LYS A 319 -4.38 6.02 -3.79
C LYS A 319 -5.27 5.28 -2.79
N GLY A 320 -5.41 3.96 -2.91
CA GLY A 320 -6.29 3.14 -2.10
C GLY A 320 -7.59 2.75 -2.82
N GLN A 321 -8.21 1.67 -2.35
CA GLN A 321 -9.42 1.10 -2.97
C GLN A 321 -10.69 1.91 -2.71
N SER A 322 -10.73 2.67 -1.62
CA SER A 322 -11.84 3.56 -1.26
C SER A 322 -11.71 4.97 -1.83
N ASP A 323 -10.58 5.30 -2.50
CA ASP A 323 -10.34 6.65 -3.01
C ASP A 323 -11.36 7.03 -4.11
N PRO A 324 -12.04 8.19 -4.01
CA PRO A 324 -13.08 8.59 -4.97
C PRO A 324 -12.61 8.63 -6.42
N VAL A 325 -11.35 8.98 -6.68
CA VAL A 325 -10.80 9.05 -8.03
C VAL A 325 -10.63 7.66 -8.62
N PHE A 326 -10.11 6.71 -7.83
CA PHE A 326 -10.03 5.31 -8.26
C PHE A 326 -11.44 4.77 -8.54
N ARG A 327 -12.37 4.96 -7.60
CA ARG A 327 -13.74 4.45 -7.70
C ARG A 327 -14.48 4.98 -8.92
N GLY A 328 -14.44 6.29 -9.15
CA GLY A 328 -15.07 6.89 -10.33
C GLY A 328 -14.50 6.37 -11.65
N ILE A 329 -13.19 6.09 -11.70
CA ILE A 329 -12.55 5.50 -12.88
C ILE A 329 -12.91 4.02 -13.03
N ALA A 330 -12.92 3.26 -11.94
CA ALA A 330 -13.29 1.84 -11.94
C ALA A 330 -14.76 1.63 -12.33
N ALA A 331 -15.68 2.47 -11.85
CA ALA A 331 -17.09 2.42 -12.23
C ALA A 331 -17.29 2.63 -13.73
N ARG A 332 -16.61 3.64 -14.32
CA ARG A 332 -16.62 3.87 -15.77
C ARG A 332 -16.06 2.68 -16.53
N PHE A 333 -14.94 2.12 -16.07
CA PHE A 333 -14.36 0.92 -16.68
C PHE A 333 -15.32 -0.27 -16.64
N ASN A 334 -15.97 -0.53 -15.50
CA ASN A 334 -16.90 -1.66 -15.33
C ASN A 334 -18.12 -1.54 -16.24
N LYS A 335 -18.61 -0.32 -16.49
CA LYS A 335 -19.70 -0.06 -17.45
C LYS A 335 -19.30 -0.42 -18.89
N LEU A 336 -18.04 -0.17 -19.26
CA LEU A 336 -17.52 -0.47 -20.60
C LEU A 336 -17.12 -1.94 -20.78
N PHE A 337 -16.67 -2.59 -19.70
CA PHE A 337 -16.13 -3.96 -19.72
C PHE A 337 -16.80 -4.83 -18.64
N PRO A 338 -18.10 -5.19 -18.79
CA PRO A 338 -18.87 -5.88 -17.76
C PRO A 338 -18.47 -7.35 -17.54
N ALA A 339 -17.84 -8.00 -18.54
CA ALA A 339 -17.41 -9.40 -18.44
C ALA A 339 -16.32 -9.63 -17.38
N GLU A 340 -15.53 -8.60 -17.07
CA GLU A 340 -14.44 -8.69 -16.11
C GLU A 340 -14.35 -7.40 -15.26
N PRO A 341 -15.28 -7.18 -14.33
CA PRO A 341 -15.33 -5.93 -13.58
C PRO A 341 -14.16 -5.83 -12.59
N ILE A 342 -13.67 -4.61 -12.39
CA ILE A 342 -12.75 -4.27 -11.32
C ILE A 342 -13.54 -4.25 -10.00
N LYS A 343 -13.13 -5.07 -9.04
CA LYS A 343 -13.72 -5.09 -7.70
C LYS A 343 -13.50 -3.75 -6.99
N VAL A 344 -14.59 -3.08 -6.65
CA VAL A 344 -14.61 -1.87 -5.83
C VAL A 344 -15.14 -2.25 -4.45
N GLN A 345 -14.45 -1.81 -3.39
CA GLN A 345 -14.96 -1.98 -2.02
C GLN A 345 -15.83 -0.79 -1.64
N PRO A 346 -16.87 -0.99 -0.81
CA PRO A 346 -17.68 0.10 -0.31
C PRO A 346 -16.84 1.12 0.48
N THR A 347 -17.26 2.37 0.52
CA THR A 347 -16.63 3.39 1.38
C THR A 347 -17.07 3.15 2.82
N ARG A 348 -16.37 3.75 3.80
CA ARG A 348 -16.82 3.73 5.21
C ARG A 348 -18.23 4.29 5.35
N THR A 349 -18.54 5.36 4.61
CA THR A 349 -19.88 5.96 4.54
C THR A 349 -20.90 4.96 4.01
N GLU A 350 -20.62 4.28 2.89
CA GLU A 350 -21.54 3.28 2.32
C GLU A 350 -21.72 2.05 3.22
N MET A 351 -20.64 1.61 3.88
CA MET A 351 -20.71 0.52 4.87
C MET A 351 -21.62 0.91 6.02
N ARG A 352 -21.39 2.07 6.63
CA ARG A 352 -22.22 2.61 7.71
C ARG A 352 -23.68 2.76 7.28
N ASP A 353 -23.92 3.44 6.15
CA ASP A 353 -25.26 3.79 5.72
C ASP A 353 -26.11 2.54 5.47
N ARG A 354 -25.53 1.46 4.93
CA ARG A 354 -26.25 0.18 4.71
C ARG A 354 -26.20 -0.79 5.89
N ALA A 355 -25.45 -0.46 6.93
CA ALA A 355 -25.38 -1.27 8.14
C ALA A 355 -26.41 -0.84 9.19
N VAL A 356 -26.88 0.41 9.17
CA VAL A 356 -27.85 0.95 10.14
C VAL A 356 -29.25 1.02 9.53
N TRP A 357 -30.23 0.49 10.24
CA TRP A 357 -31.59 0.27 9.80
C TRP A 357 -32.58 0.84 10.82
N VAL A 358 -33.81 1.07 10.38
CA VAL A 358 -34.91 1.54 11.24
C VAL A 358 -35.71 0.34 11.71
N LEU A 359 -36.02 0.35 13.01
CA LEU A 359 -36.85 -0.64 13.68
C LEU A 359 -38.13 0.03 14.19
N GLU A 360 -39.28 -0.59 13.93
CA GLU A 360 -40.60 -0.10 14.36
C GLU A 360 -41.52 -1.24 14.81
N HIS A 361 -42.35 -0.97 15.82
CA HIS A 361 -43.47 -1.86 16.16
C HIS A 361 -44.65 -1.09 16.76
N THR A 362 -45.83 -1.70 16.67
CA THR A 362 -47.08 -1.19 17.27
C THR A 362 -47.57 -2.06 18.43
N HIS A 363 -46.75 -2.99 18.92
CA HIS A 363 -47.06 -3.77 20.11
C HIS A 363 -46.89 -2.90 21.35
N GLY A 364 -47.96 -2.68 22.11
CA GLY A 364 -47.98 -1.68 23.18
C GLY A 364 -48.12 -0.27 22.63
N ASP A 365 -47.31 0.66 23.15
CA ASP A 365 -47.16 1.98 22.54
C ASP A 365 -46.32 1.89 21.26
N TRP A 366 -46.62 2.77 20.29
CA TRP A 366 -45.80 2.85 19.08
C TRP A 366 -44.35 3.19 19.46
N ALA A 367 -43.41 2.35 19.05
CA ALA A 367 -42.00 2.51 19.34
C ALA A 367 -41.17 2.45 18.05
N GLN A 368 -40.14 3.29 18.00
CA GLN A 368 -39.17 3.35 16.92
C GLN A 368 -37.76 3.47 17.48
N GLY A 369 -36.84 2.76 16.84
CA GLY A 369 -35.42 2.79 17.18
C GLY A 369 -34.53 2.54 15.96
N SER A 370 -33.24 2.50 16.23
CA SER A 370 -32.22 2.13 15.26
C SER A 370 -31.69 0.73 15.57
N ALA A 371 -31.35 -0.02 14.54
CA ALA A 371 -30.65 -1.29 14.67
C ALA A 371 -29.48 -1.32 13.69
N PHE A 372 -28.45 -2.14 13.95
CA PHE A 372 -27.35 -2.27 13.01
C PHE A 372 -26.78 -3.68 12.94
N PHE A 373 -26.22 -4.01 11.80
CA PHE A 373 -25.54 -5.29 11.59
C PHE A 373 -24.11 -5.26 12.11
N LEU A 374 -23.78 -6.21 12.97
CA LEU A 374 -22.46 -6.38 13.56
C LEU A 374 -21.86 -7.71 13.10
N GLU A 375 -20.63 -7.66 12.57
CA GLU A 375 -19.92 -8.80 12.01
C GLU A 375 -19.76 -9.92 13.05
N GLY A 376 -20.19 -11.13 12.70
CA GLY A 376 -20.15 -12.30 13.57
C GLY A 376 -21.19 -12.35 14.70
N VAL A 377 -22.06 -11.33 14.79
CA VAL A 377 -23.09 -11.23 15.84
C VAL A 377 -24.50 -11.22 15.24
N GLY A 378 -24.71 -10.49 14.15
CA GLY A 378 -26.02 -10.30 13.52
C GLY A 378 -26.59 -8.92 13.80
N LEU A 379 -27.93 -8.81 13.88
CA LEU A 379 -28.63 -7.54 14.03
C LEU A 379 -28.76 -7.16 15.52
N VAL A 380 -28.19 -6.00 15.88
CA VAL A 380 -28.10 -5.49 17.26
C VAL A 380 -28.95 -4.23 17.40
N THR A 381 -29.65 -4.11 18.53
CA THR A 381 -30.38 -2.88 18.94
C THR A 381 -30.39 -2.75 20.47
N ALA A 382 -31.02 -1.70 20.99
CA ALA A 382 -31.22 -1.51 22.42
C ALA A 382 -32.45 -2.30 22.91
N ALA A 383 -32.39 -2.86 24.12
CA ALA A 383 -33.48 -3.72 24.63
C ALA A 383 -34.78 -2.95 24.84
N HIS A 384 -34.72 -1.70 25.30
CA HIS A 384 -35.92 -0.87 25.48
C HIS A 384 -36.61 -0.53 24.15
N CYS A 385 -35.93 -0.59 23.00
CA CYS A 385 -36.54 -0.39 21.69
C CYS A 385 -37.45 -1.56 21.27
N ILE A 386 -37.38 -2.69 21.96
CA ILE A 386 -38.12 -3.92 21.62
C ILE A 386 -38.91 -4.49 22.81
N GLN A 387 -38.93 -3.79 23.95
CA GLN A 387 -39.42 -4.32 25.22
C GLN A 387 -40.87 -4.82 25.16
N ASP A 388 -41.73 -4.12 24.40
CA ASP A 388 -43.16 -4.42 24.27
C ASP A 388 -43.45 -5.38 23.10
N ALA A 389 -42.41 -5.77 22.35
CA ALA A 389 -42.48 -6.65 21.19
C ALA A 389 -41.71 -7.98 21.37
N VAL A 390 -41.30 -8.32 22.60
CA VAL A 390 -40.64 -9.61 22.88
C VAL A 390 -41.60 -10.76 22.54
N GLY A 391 -41.14 -11.68 21.67
CA GLY A 391 -41.95 -12.80 21.18
C GLY A 391 -42.88 -12.46 20.02
N GLN A 392 -42.92 -11.20 19.57
CA GLN A 392 -43.69 -10.75 18.42
C GLN A 392 -42.80 -10.49 17.19
N GLU A 393 -43.42 -10.25 16.04
CA GLU A 393 -42.72 -9.75 14.86
C GLU A 393 -42.58 -8.23 14.92
N ILE A 394 -41.36 -7.78 14.60
CA ILE A 394 -40.95 -6.38 14.57
C ILE A 394 -40.61 -5.99 13.14
N ASP A 395 -40.97 -4.79 12.73
CA ASP A 395 -40.73 -4.31 11.38
C ASP A 395 -39.35 -3.67 11.31
N LEU A 396 -38.55 -4.14 10.35
CA LEU A 396 -37.23 -3.61 10.06
C LEU A 396 -37.15 -3.22 8.59
N TYR A 397 -36.70 -2.01 8.31
CA TYR A 397 -36.52 -1.56 6.94
C TYR A 397 -35.36 -0.58 6.81
N HIS A 398 -34.82 -0.49 5.59
CA HIS A 398 -33.74 0.43 5.29
C HIS A 398 -34.32 1.72 4.66
N PRO A 399 -33.99 2.92 5.15
CA PRO A 399 -34.59 4.18 4.67
C PRO A 399 -34.41 4.52 3.19
N SER A 400 -33.42 3.94 2.51
CA SER A 400 -33.31 4.09 1.04
C SER A 400 -34.37 3.31 0.26
N ARG A 401 -35.04 2.34 0.90
CA ARG A 401 -36.07 1.46 0.34
C ARG A 401 -37.14 1.17 1.41
N PRO A 402 -37.88 2.17 1.90
CA PRO A 402 -38.81 2.00 3.02
C PRO A 402 -39.97 1.05 2.69
N SER A 403 -40.25 0.81 1.41
CA SER A 403 -41.25 -0.18 0.98
C SER A 403 -40.79 -1.64 1.16
N ASN A 404 -39.50 -1.89 1.39
CA ASN A 404 -38.95 -3.23 1.60
C ASN A 404 -38.84 -3.52 3.10
N ILE A 405 -39.97 -3.91 3.69
CA ILE A 405 -40.08 -4.21 5.12
C ILE A 405 -39.79 -5.69 5.36
N PHE A 406 -38.88 -5.97 6.29
CA PHE A 406 -38.55 -7.30 6.76
C PHE A 406 -39.10 -7.50 8.17
N LYS A 407 -39.66 -8.68 8.44
CA LYS A 407 -40.08 -9.06 9.79
C LYS A 407 -38.92 -9.71 10.52
N VAL A 408 -38.59 -9.19 11.70
CA VAL A 408 -37.52 -9.72 12.57
C VAL A 408 -38.10 -10.16 13.91
N LYS A 409 -37.41 -11.09 14.58
CA LYS A 409 -37.82 -11.61 15.90
C LYS A 409 -36.70 -11.44 16.91
N VAL A 410 -37.05 -11.24 18.18
CA VAL A 410 -36.06 -11.13 19.26
C VAL A 410 -35.45 -12.51 19.52
N ARG A 411 -34.16 -12.65 19.23
CA ARG A 411 -33.38 -13.87 19.52
C ARG A 411 -32.98 -13.93 20.99
N ALA A 412 -32.48 -12.81 21.50
CA ALA A 412 -32.05 -12.65 22.87
C ALA A 412 -32.13 -11.17 23.26
N HIS A 413 -32.43 -10.87 24.53
CA HIS A 413 -32.37 -9.51 25.05
C HIS A 413 -31.91 -9.51 26.50
N HIS A 414 -31.33 -8.40 26.96
CA HIS A 414 -30.87 -8.22 28.32
C HIS A 414 -31.27 -6.84 28.82
N ALA A 415 -32.31 -6.77 29.66
CA ALA A 415 -32.88 -5.50 30.13
C ALA A 415 -31.86 -4.61 30.87
N VAL A 416 -31.03 -5.19 31.76
CA VAL A 416 -30.05 -4.39 32.53
C VAL A 416 -28.94 -3.80 31.66
N ARG A 417 -28.40 -4.58 30.73
CA ARG A 417 -27.37 -4.13 29.75
C ARG A 417 -27.95 -3.28 28.64
N ASP A 418 -29.28 -3.26 28.51
CA ASP A 418 -30.04 -2.64 27.43
C ASP A 418 -29.58 -3.03 26.02
N LEU A 419 -29.38 -4.34 25.81
CA LEU A 419 -28.97 -4.89 24.53
C LEU A 419 -29.97 -5.94 24.06
N ALA A 420 -30.24 -5.96 22.75
CA ALA A 420 -31.05 -6.98 22.10
C ALA A 420 -30.41 -7.44 20.79
N LEU A 421 -30.58 -8.74 20.50
CA LEU A 421 -30.18 -9.42 19.27
C LEU A 421 -31.43 -9.89 18.54
N LEU A 422 -31.48 -9.63 17.24
CA LEU A 422 -32.63 -9.93 16.40
C LEU A 422 -32.26 -10.95 15.33
N ASP A 423 -33.14 -11.94 15.13
CA ASP A 423 -33.08 -12.87 14.00
C ASP A 423 -33.74 -12.24 12.77
N HIS A 424 -33.09 -12.42 11.61
CA HIS A 424 -33.56 -11.87 10.33
C HIS A 424 -33.36 -12.86 9.18
N SER A 425 -34.17 -12.71 8.13
CA SER A 425 -34.02 -13.43 6.86
C SER A 425 -33.57 -12.50 5.72
N ILE A 426 -33.01 -11.34 6.06
CA ILE A 426 -32.55 -10.33 5.09
C ILE A 426 -31.40 -10.89 4.25
N PRO A 427 -31.43 -10.77 2.90
CA PRO A 427 -30.35 -11.22 2.04
C PRO A 427 -29.04 -10.46 2.32
N SER A 428 -27.91 -11.17 2.33
CA SER A 428 -26.56 -10.58 2.54
C SER A 428 -26.15 -9.55 1.49
N THR A 429 -26.90 -9.45 0.38
CA THR A 429 -26.72 -8.40 -0.63
C THR A 429 -27.38 -7.07 -0.25
N GLU A 430 -28.28 -7.04 0.73
CA GLU A 430 -29.07 -5.85 1.12
C GLU A 430 -28.39 -5.01 2.22
N TYR A 431 -27.52 -5.60 3.04
CA TYR A 431 -26.85 -4.92 4.16
C TYR A 431 -25.32 -5.03 4.11
N PHE A 432 -24.65 -4.25 4.96
CA PHE A 432 -23.24 -4.43 5.30
C PHE A 432 -23.10 -4.61 6.81
N GLU A 433 -22.04 -5.28 7.25
CA GLU A 433 -21.75 -5.50 8.67
C GLU A 433 -20.65 -4.55 9.14
N LEU A 434 -20.81 -4.03 10.36
CA LEU A 434 -19.80 -3.23 11.04
C LEU A 434 -18.91 -4.13 11.89
N GLN A 435 -17.63 -3.77 11.96
CA GLN A 435 -16.67 -4.51 12.79
C GLN A 435 -16.60 -3.90 14.19
N LEU A 436 -16.35 -4.73 15.20
CA LEU A 436 -16.01 -4.25 16.54
C LEU A 436 -14.67 -3.50 16.54
N SER A 437 -14.58 -2.46 17.36
CA SER A 437 -13.32 -1.78 17.58
C SER A 437 -12.38 -2.65 18.42
N ALA A 438 -11.13 -2.73 17.98
CA ALA A 438 -10.05 -3.39 18.73
C ALA A 438 -9.24 -2.37 19.56
N ARG A 439 -9.68 -1.10 19.60
CA ARG A 439 -8.96 -0.02 20.26
C ARG A 439 -9.41 0.09 21.71
N THR A 440 -8.46 0.31 22.61
CA THR A 440 -8.77 0.81 23.96
C THR A 440 -9.06 2.30 23.85
N HIS A 441 -10.29 2.69 24.18
CA HIS A 441 -10.74 4.07 24.10
C HIS A 441 -10.37 4.85 25.37
N ALA A 442 -10.11 6.14 25.23
CA ALA A 442 -9.81 7.07 26.33
C ALA A 442 -10.70 8.32 26.28
N VAL A 443 -10.82 9.02 27.42
CA VAL A 443 -11.51 10.31 27.48
C VAL A 443 -10.87 11.29 26.49
N GLY A 444 -11.71 11.98 25.71
CA GLY A 444 -11.29 12.88 24.63
C GLY A 444 -11.18 12.22 23.24
N ASP A 445 -11.26 10.89 23.14
CA ASP A 445 -11.31 10.21 21.84
C ASP A 445 -12.56 10.62 21.07
N TYR A 446 -12.39 10.81 19.75
CA TYR A 446 -13.49 11.16 18.86
C TYR A 446 -14.33 9.94 18.51
N LEU A 447 -15.65 10.10 18.67
CA LEU A 447 -16.65 9.11 18.31
C LEU A 447 -17.73 9.74 17.41
N ILE A 448 -18.43 8.88 16.68
CA ILE A 448 -19.57 9.26 15.85
C ILE A 448 -20.75 8.39 16.25
N ALA A 449 -21.83 9.01 16.73
CA ALA A 449 -23.11 8.34 16.94
C ALA A 449 -23.92 8.33 15.65
N VAL A 450 -24.49 7.17 15.31
CA VAL A 450 -25.23 6.95 14.07
C VAL A 450 -26.59 6.35 14.38
N GLY A 451 -27.65 6.90 13.78
CA GLY A 451 -29.00 6.40 13.97
C GLY A 451 -30.04 7.28 13.28
N TYR A 452 -31.31 6.98 13.52
CA TYR A 452 -32.44 7.67 12.90
C TYR A 452 -33.34 8.31 13.97
N PRO A 453 -33.21 9.63 14.21
CA PRO A 453 -33.95 10.30 15.27
C PRO A 453 -35.40 10.58 14.86
N GLY A 454 -36.36 9.79 15.33
CA GLY A 454 -37.78 10.00 15.02
C GLY A 454 -38.05 9.97 13.50
N PHE A 455 -37.53 8.94 12.83
CA PHE A 455 -37.57 8.77 11.39
C PHE A 455 -38.96 8.99 10.81
N ALA A 456 -39.03 9.88 9.82
CA ALA A 456 -40.14 10.04 8.92
C ALA A 456 -39.70 9.74 7.46
N ALA A 457 -40.66 9.41 6.60
CA ALA A 457 -40.39 9.12 5.20
C ALA A 457 -39.67 10.31 4.51
N GLY A 458 -38.45 10.06 4.03
CA GLY A 458 -37.59 11.07 3.40
C GLY A 458 -36.40 11.50 4.24
N ASP A 459 -36.33 11.10 5.51
CA ASP A 459 -35.19 11.39 6.37
C ASP A 459 -33.94 10.61 5.98
N ASN A 460 -32.78 11.21 6.28
CA ASN A 460 -31.48 10.60 6.07
C ASN A 460 -30.89 10.13 7.40
N ILE A 461 -29.91 9.22 7.30
CA ILE A 461 -29.16 8.75 8.47
C ILE A 461 -28.53 9.94 9.21
N ASN A 462 -28.73 9.99 10.53
CA ASN A 462 -28.16 11.04 11.35
C ASN A 462 -26.78 10.60 11.84
N VAL A 463 -25.80 11.50 11.70
CA VAL A 463 -24.40 11.24 12.00
C VAL A 463 -23.91 12.38 12.90
N ARG A 464 -23.69 12.10 14.18
CA ARG A 464 -23.28 13.10 15.16
C ARG A 464 -21.89 12.82 15.66
N SER A 465 -20.96 13.73 15.33
CA SER A 465 -19.60 13.68 15.86
C SER A 465 -19.55 14.27 17.26
N GLY A 466 -18.78 13.65 18.14
CA GLY A 466 -18.42 14.20 19.43
C GLY A 466 -17.24 13.45 20.04
N GLN A 467 -17.09 13.56 21.36
CA GLN A 467 -15.98 12.97 22.10
C GLN A 467 -16.49 12.17 23.29
N ILE A 468 -15.64 11.29 23.80
CA ILE A 468 -15.86 10.63 25.09
C ILE A 468 -15.62 11.67 26.19
N SER A 469 -16.66 11.96 26.98
CA SER A 469 -16.54 12.85 28.15
C SER A 469 -16.11 12.08 29.40
N SER A 470 -16.64 10.87 29.60
CA SER A 470 -16.32 10.02 30.74
C SER A 470 -16.61 8.54 30.45
N PHE A 471 -16.01 7.66 31.26
CA PHE A 471 -16.45 6.28 31.38
C PHE A 471 -17.18 6.12 32.71
N SER A 472 -18.36 5.50 32.66
CA SER A 472 -19.20 5.27 33.84
C SER A 472 -19.61 3.81 33.90
N VAL A 473 -19.84 3.29 35.11
CA VAL A 473 -20.45 1.96 35.29
C VAL A 473 -21.76 2.15 36.04
N LYS A 474 -22.87 1.71 35.46
CA LYS A 474 -24.19 1.72 36.11
C LYS A 474 -24.74 0.31 36.15
N SER A 475 -25.13 -0.17 37.33
CA SER A 475 -25.64 -1.53 37.53
C SER A 475 -24.75 -2.60 36.89
N THR A 476 -23.42 -2.47 37.07
CA THR A 476 -22.36 -3.33 36.48
C THR A 476 -22.19 -3.25 34.96
N VAL A 477 -22.93 -2.38 34.27
CA VAL A 477 -22.84 -2.16 32.82
C VAL A 477 -21.84 -1.04 32.54
N PRO A 478 -20.75 -1.30 31.79
CA PRO A 478 -19.85 -0.26 31.34
C PRO A 478 -20.52 0.62 30.28
N LEU A 479 -20.52 1.92 30.52
CA LEU A 479 -21.11 2.96 29.68
C LEU A 479 -20.05 3.96 29.25
N ILE A 480 -20.21 4.47 28.03
CA ILE A 480 -19.45 5.56 27.44
C ILE A 480 -20.35 6.79 27.48
N GLU A 481 -19.95 7.81 28.23
CA GLU A 481 -20.59 9.12 28.19
C GLU A 481 -20.03 9.92 27.02
N VAL A 482 -20.91 10.51 26.23
CA VAL A 482 -20.54 11.20 24.99
C VAL A 482 -21.02 12.66 25.00
N THR A 483 -20.27 13.55 24.34
CA THR A 483 -20.60 14.98 24.31
C THR A 483 -21.69 15.33 23.29
N GLN A 484 -21.88 14.50 22.27
CA GLN A 484 -22.92 14.71 21.28
C GLN A 484 -24.27 14.26 21.83
N LYS A 485 -25.29 15.10 21.65
CA LYS A 485 -26.65 14.77 22.06
C LYS A 485 -27.14 13.54 21.30
N LEU A 486 -27.72 12.58 21.99
CA LEU A 486 -28.42 11.44 21.42
C LEU A 486 -29.91 11.72 21.57
N THR A 487 -30.67 11.65 20.50
CA THR A 487 -32.11 11.96 20.52
C THR A 487 -32.92 10.68 20.33
N GLN A 488 -34.17 10.70 20.80
CA GLN A 488 -35.11 9.59 20.63
C GLN A 488 -35.14 9.09 19.18
N GLY A 489 -35.19 7.78 19.00
CA GLY A 489 -35.07 7.07 17.71
C GLY A 489 -33.63 6.66 17.36
N MET A 490 -32.60 7.35 17.87
CA MET A 490 -31.20 6.91 17.68
C MET A 490 -30.82 5.72 18.58
N SER A 491 -31.61 5.45 19.61
CA SER A 491 -31.43 4.29 20.50
C SER A 491 -31.26 3.00 19.72
N GLY A 492 -30.30 2.18 20.14
CA GLY A 492 -29.91 0.95 19.46
C GLY A 492 -28.98 1.12 18.25
N GLY A 493 -28.75 2.35 17.78
CA GLY A 493 -27.77 2.64 16.74
C GLY A 493 -26.31 2.50 17.23
N PRO A 494 -25.33 2.39 16.32
CA PRO A 494 -23.94 2.22 16.72
C PRO A 494 -23.25 3.54 17.05
N VAL A 495 -22.33 3.49 18.00
CA VAL A 495 -21.30 4.51 18.21
C VAL A 495 -19.99 4.01 17.60
N LEU A 496 -19.43 4.77 16.66
CA LEU A 496 -18.28 4.39 15.85
C LEU A 496 -17.02 5.19 16.23
N ASP A 497 -15.86 4.53 16.20
CA ASP A 497 -14.57 5.18 16.31
C ASP A 497 -14.12 5.85 15.00
N ILE A 498 -12.93 6.47 15.01
CA ILE A 498 -12.34 7.13 13.84
C ILE A 498 -12.03 6.18 12.67
N ASP A 499 -12.00 4.87 12.93
CA ASP A 499 -11.81 3.83 11.93
C ASP A 499 -13.15 3.30 11.37
N GLY A 500 -14.27 3.77 11.90
CA GLY A 500 -15.62 3.35 11.52
C GLY A 500 -16.02 2.02 12.15
N ARG A 501 -15.36 1.62 13.25
CA ARG A 501 -15.64 0.39 13.99
C ARG A 501 -16.48 0.67 15.23
N VAL A 502 -17.30 -0.28 15.63
CA VAL A 502 -18.25 -0.13 16.73
C VAL A 502 -17.50 -0.08 18.06
N ALA A 503 -17.68 1.02 18.79
CA ALA A 503 -17.19 1.23 20.16
C ALA A 503 -18.31 1.07 21.21
N GLY A 504 -19.57 1.26 20.81
CA GLY A 504 -20.72 1.06 21.67
C GLY A 504 -22.06 1.04 20.94
N VAL A 505 -23.12 0.77 21.69
CA VAL A 505 -24.52 0.80 21.25
C VAL A 505 -25.24 1.93 21.97
N ILE A 506 -25.95 2.79 21.25
CA ILE A 506 -26.66 3.94 21.85
C ILE A 506 -27.71 3.42 22.84
N HIS A 507 -27.55 3.78 24.12
CA HIS A 507 -28.42 3.36 25.21
C HIS A 507 -29.61 4.30 25.32
N LYS A 508 -29.36 5.53 25.78
CA LYS A 508 -30.43 6.49 26.04
C LYS A 508 -29.87 7.91 25.97
N GLY A 509 -30.68 8.77 25.36
CA GLY A 509 -30.48 10.21 25.27
C GLY A 509 -31.76 10.86 24.75
N GLY A 510 -32.10 12.00 25.34
CA GLY A 510 -33.35 12.71 25.10
C GLY A 510 -33.31 14.14 25.64
N PRO A 511 -34.30 14.98 25.31
CA PRO A 511 -34.35 16.37 25.76
C PRO A 511 -34.35 16.54 27.28
N ASP A 512 -34.84 15.54 28.03
CA ASP A 512 -34.98 15.57 29.50
C ASP A 512 -33.84 14.85 30.25
N GLU A 513 -32.90 14.22 29.53
CA GLU A 513 -31.74 13.55 30.14
C GLU A 513 -30.52 14.49 30.12
N GLY A 514 -29.93 14.75 31.28
CA GLY A 514 -28.79 15.67 31.40
C GLY A 514 -27.46 15.10 30.88
N ARG A 515 -27.41 13.82 30.51
CA ARG A 515 -26.20 13.13 30.02
C ARG A 515 -26.58 12.04 29.01
N ASP A 516 -25.76 11.91 27.96
CA ASP A 516 -25.96 10.96 26.87
C ASP A 516 -25.01 9.76 26.99
N PHE A 517 -25.55 8.54 26.89
CA PHE A 517 -24.78 7.31 27.10
C PHE A 517 -24.90 6.32 25.94
N ALA A 518 -23.81 5.60 25.71
CA ALA A 518 -23.78 4.36 24.94
C ALA A 518 -23.27 3.20 25.78
N VAL A 519 -23.84 2.02 25.61
CA VAL A 519 -23.34 0.77 26.17
C VAL A 519 -22.01 0.44 25.52
N ASN A 520 -20.95 0.28 26.30
CA ASN A 520 -19.64 -0.10 25.78
C ASN A 520 -19.73 -1.52 25.19
N THR A 521 -19.07 -1.74 24.04
CA THR A 521 -18.90 -3.07 23.44
C THR A 521 -18.39 -4.16 24.40
N ASP A 522 -17.65 -3.81 25.46
CA ASP A 522 -17.26 -4.76 26.51
C ASP A 522 -18.48 -5.47 27.14
N ALA A 523 -19.59 -4.73 27.37
CA ALA A 523 -20.83 -5.32 27.90
C ALA A 523 -21.48 -6.28 26.91
N LEU A 524 -21.45 -5.94 25.62
CA LEU A 524 -21.96 -6.78 24.54
C LEU A 524 -21.14 -8.07 24.43
N MET A 525 -19.81 -7.98 24.47
CA MET A 525 -18.92 -9.14 24.38
C MET A 525 -19.03 -10.07 25.58
N ALA A 526 -19.13 -9.51 26.79
CA ALA A 526 -19.42 -10.30 27.99
C ALA A 526 -20.74 -11.06 27.84
N TRP A 527 -21.78 -10.39 27.36
CA TRP A 527 -23.09 -11.01 27.15
C TRP A 527 -23.09 -12.10 26.09
N LEU A 528 -22.43 -11.88 24.96
CA LEU A 528 -22.30 -12.89 23.90
C LEU A 528 -21.59 -14.15 24.40
N SER A 529 -20.56 -13.99 25.24
CA SER A 529 -19.84 -15.11 25.84
C SER A 529 -20.73 -15.93 26.79
N GLU A 530 -21.57 -15.28 27.59
CA GLU A 530 -22.55 -15.94 28.45
C GLU A 530 -23.58 -16.74 27.65
N LEU A 531 -24.10 -16.17 26.56
CA LEU A 531 -25.06 -16.85 25.68
C LEU A 531 -24.47 -18.10 25.03
N VAL A 532 -23.22 -18.07 24.59
CA VAL A 532 -22.54 -19.25 24.02
C VAL A 532 -22.36 -20.34 25.09
N THR A 533 -22.00 -19.95 26.31
CA THR A 533 -21.79 -20.90 27.42
C THR A 533 -23.09 -21.56 27.85
N ALA A 534 -24.22 -20.83 27.82
CA ALA A 534 -25.54 -21.35 28.15
C ALA A 534 -26.06 -22.40 27.15
N VAL A 535 -25.65 -22.33 25.87
CA VAL A 535 -26.04 -23.29 24.82
C VAL A 535 -25.19 -24.57 24.86
N GLY A 536 -24.04 -24.56 25.54
CA GLY A 536 -23.08 -25.67 25.62
C GLY A 536 -23.18 -26.57 26.87
N ALA A 537 -24.14 -26.35 27.77
CA ALA A 537 -24.30 -27.18 28.97
C ALA A 537 -25.07 -28.48 28.64
N PRO A 538 -24.55 -29.68 28.96
CA PRO A 538 -25.29 -30.92 28.79
C PRO A 538 -26.47 -30.95 29.77
N VAL A 539 -27.65 -31.26 29.25
CA VAL A 539 -28.85 -31.54 30.05
C VAL A 539 -28.55 -32.75 30.93
N SER A 540 -28.86 -32.62 32.23
CA SER A 540 -28.67 -33.66 33.25
C SER A 540 -29.63 -34.84 33.06
#